data_AF-E9I5C9-F1
#
_entry.id   AF-E9I5C9-F1
#
_cell.length_a   1.000
_cell.length_b   1.000
_cell.length_c   1.000
_cell.angle_alpha   90.00
_cell.angle_beta   90.00
_cell.angle_gamma   90.00
#
_symmetry.space_group_name_H-M   'P 1'
#
loop_
_entity.id
_entity.type
_entity.pdbx_description
1 polymer ?
#
loop_
_entity_poly.entity_id
_entity_poly.type
_entity_poly.pdbx_seq_one_letter_code
_entity_poly.pdbx_strand_id
1 'polypeptide(L)'
;MSKPVQLLTSIDGIPLAKSSACSFWPLLGLIKGEITPFPFGVFHGMSKPDDNYEHYTPFIKEMDFIMEKGGIDVETSTGEMQRVQIKITAFTAENPAKSASATGTAGHYC
;
A
#
# COMPACT_ATOMS: atom_id res chain seq x y z
N MET A 1 -18.66 -11.12 19.37
CA MET A 1 -17.74 -10.21 18.66
C MET A 1 -17.49 -10.76 17.27
N SER A 2 -17.70 -9.95 16.21
CA SER A 2 -17.32 -10.36 14.86
C SER A 2 -15.80 -10.44 14.74
N LYS A 3 -15.30 -11.31 13.86
CA LYS A 3 -13.86 -11.39 13.58
C LYS A 3 -13.39 -10.09 12.91
N PRO A 4 -12.18 -9.59 13.21
CA PRO A 4 -11.67 -8.38 12.58
C PRO A 4 -11.43 -8.61 11.09
N VAL A 5 -11.69 -7.57 10.29
CA VAL A 5 -11.32 -7.51 8.88
C VAL A 5 -9.81 -7.35 8.78
N GLN A 6 -9.16 -8.25 8.05
CA GLN A 6 -7.71 -8.23 7.86
C GLN A 6 -7.38 -7.43 6.60
N LEU A 7 -6.69 -6.31 6.77
CA LEU A 7 -6.23 -5.44 5.68
C LEU A 7 -4.76 -5.72 5.37
N LEU A 8 -4.46 -6.00 4.11
CA LEU A 8 -3.12 -6.03 3.56
C LEU A 8 -2.89 -4.73 2.79
N THR A 9 -1.74 -4.09 2.96
CA THR A 9 -1.41 -2.84 2.26
C THR A 9 -0.16 -3.01 1.42
N SER A 10 -0.18 -2.57 0.17
CA SER A 10 0.97 -2.60 -0.73
C SER A 10 1.18 -1.29 -1.48
N ILE A 11 2.39 -1.10 -2.00
CA ILE A 11 2.74 0.04 -2.86
C ILE A 11 3.37 -0.52 -4.12
N ASP A 12 2.75 -0.26 -5.26
CA ASP A 12 3.25 -0.64 -6.57
C ASP A 12 3.50 0.61 -7.41
N GLY A 13 4.64 0.68 -8.10
CA GLY A 13 5.00 1.80 -8.95
C GLY A 13 4.54 1.52 -10.37
N ILE A 14 3.48 2.21 -10.83
CA ILE A 14 2.98 2.07 -12.20
C ILE A 14 3.54 3.21 -13.06
N PRO A 15 4.41 2.93 -14.05
CA PRO A 15 4.94 3.97 -14.94
C PRO A 15 3.84 4.54 -15.84
N LEU A 16 3.76 5.87 -15.95
CA LEU A 16 2.67 6.56 -16.65
C LEU A 16 2.88 6.72 -18.15
N ALA A 17 4.12 6.72 -18.64
CA ALA A 17 4.43 6.75 -20.06
C ALA A 17 5.81 6.15 -20.36
N LYS A 18 5.98 5.61 -21.57
CA LYS A 18 7.27 5.10 -22.06
C LYS A 18 8.37 6.17 -22.20
N SER A 19 8.03 7.45 -22.11
CA SER A 19 8.92 8.58 -22.43
C SER A 19 8.90 9.73 -21.43
N SER A 20 8.16 9.63 -20.31
CA SER A 20 8.25 10.59 -19.22
C SER A 20 8.68 9.87 -17.95
N ALA A 21 9.54 10.49 -17.14
CA ALA A 21 9.96 9.92 -15.86
C ALA A 21 8.83 9.94 -14.80
N CYS A 22 7.59 10.25 -15.19
CA CYS A 22 6.46 10.34 -14.28
C CYS A 22 5.93 8.93 -13.98
N SER A 23 5.75 8.63 -12.69
CA SER A 23 5.18 7.37 -12.21
C SER A 23 4.07 7.65 -11.21
N PHE A 24 3.03 6.82 -11.22
CA PHE A 24 2.08 6.75 -10.11
C PHE A 24 2.56 5.73 -9.09
N TRP A 25 2.35 6.08 -7.82
CA TRP A 25 2.59 5.21 -6.68
C TRP A 25 1.27 5.07 -5.90
N PRO A 26 0.34 4.23 -6.38
CA PRO A 26 -0.86 3.90 -5.63
C PRO A 26 -0.52 3.17 -4.32
N LEU A 27 -1.18 3.60 -3.24
CA LEU A 27 -1.33 2.86 -2.01
C LEU A 27 -2.52 1.92 -2.18
N LEU A 28 -2.26 0.63 -2.20
CA LEU A 28 -3.26 -0.41 -2.46
C LEU A 28 -3.61 -1.13 -1.17
N GLY A 29 -4.90 -1.32 -0.92
CA GLY A 29 -5.45 -2.14 0.15
C GLY A 29 -6.06 -3.40 -0.41
N LEU A 30 -5.91 -4.53 0.29
CA LEU A 30 -6.59 -5.78 -0.02
C LEU A 30 -7.21 -6.34 1.27
N ILE A 31 -8.52 -6.56 1.24
CA ILE A 31 -9.20 -7.28 2.31
C ILE A 31 -8.89 -8.77 2.16
N LYS A 32 -8.42 -9.42 3.22
CA LYS A 32 -8.13 -10.85 3.19
C LYS A 32 -9.39 -11.65 2.88
N GLY A 33 -9.33 -12.42 1.80
CA GLY A 33 -10.48 -13.20 1.29
C GLY A 33 -11.07 -12.59 0.02
N GLU A 34 -10.76 -11.33 -0.27
CA GLU A 34 -11.06 -10.70 -1.55
C GLU A 34 -9.92 -10.94 -2.55
N ILE A 35 -10.24 -10.76 -3.83
CA ILE A 35 -9.30 -10.98 -4.95
C ILE A 35 -8.78 -9.63 -5.49
N THR A 36 -9.54 -8.55 -5.30
CA THR A 36 -9.29 -7.27 -5.95
C THR A 36 -8.71 -6.25 -4.95
N PRO A 37 -7.45 -5.83 -5.12
CA PRO A 37 -6.92 -4.67 -4.39
C PRO A 37 -7.64 -3.39 -4.79
N PHE A 38 -7.75 -2.44 -3.87
CA PHE A 38 -8.33 -1.13 -4.11
C PHE A 38 -7.33 -0.02 -3.76
N PRO A 39 -7.26 1.08 -4.55
CA PRO A 39 -6.43 2.22 -4.19
C PRO A 39 -7.09 3.01 -3.05
N PHE A 40 -6.32 3.33 -2.01
CA PHE A 40 -6.73 4.25 -0.94
C PHE A 40 -5.87 5.52 -0.87
N GLY A 41 -4.82 5.59 -1.69
CA GLY A 41 -4.02 6.79 -1.91
C GLY A 41 -3.32 6.70 -3.26
N VAL A 42 -3.08 7.84 -3.90
CA VAL A 42 -2.31 7.89 -5.16
C VAL A 42 -1.32 9.04 -5.06
N PHE A 43 -0.04 8.73 -5.19
CA PHE A 43 1.01 9.73 -5.33
C PHE A 43 1.48 9.80 -6.78
N HIS A 44 1.81 11.00 -7.26
CA HIS A 44 2.36 11.24 -8.59
C HIS A 44 3.70 11.96 -8.46
N GLY A 45 4.72 11.48 -9.17
CA GLY A 45 6.04 12.09 -9.10
C GLY A 45 6.97 11.63 -10.19
N MET A 46 8.07 12.36 -10.36
CA MET A 46 9.16 12.02 -11.29
C MET A 46 10.06 10.89 -10.77
N SER A 47 9.89 10.53 -9.51
CA SER A 47 10.62 9.48 -8.80
C SER A 47 9.75 8.91 -7.69
N LYS A 48 10.20 7.80 -7.08
CA LYS A 48 9.67 7.36 -5.79
C LYS A 48 9.78 8.53 -4.81
N PRO A 49 8.78 8.78 -3.96
CA PRO A 49 8.90 9.84 -2.98
C PRO A 49 10.13 9.63 -2.10
N ASP A 50 10.95 10.67 -1.99
CA ASP A 50 12.21 10.65 -1.24
C ASP A 50 11.96 10.37 0.26
N ASP A 51 10.81 10.82 0.76
CA ASP A 51 10.30 10.48 2.07
C ASP A 51 8.98 9.71 1.96
N ASN A 52 9.09 8.39 1.96
CA ASN A 52 7.96 7.47 2.07
C ASN A 52 7.04 7.85 3.25
N TYR A 53 7.59 8.36 4.36
CA TYR A 53 6.86 8.58 5.62
C TYR A 53 5.78 9.66 5.50
N GLU A 54 6.01 10.72 4.73
CA GLU A 54 5.03 11.80 4.54
C GLU A 54 3.75 11.30 3.84
N HIS A 55 3.89 10.32 2.94
CA HIS A 55 2.76 9.74 2.21
C HIS A 55 1.93 8.75 3.05
N TYR A 56 2.56 8.03 3.98
CA TYR A 56 1.84 7.11 4.86
C TYR A 56 1.31 7.78 6.12
N THR A 57 1.87 8.92 6.52
CA THR A 57 1.49 9.61 7.77
C THR A 57 -0.02 9.83 7.88
N PRO A 58 -0.75 10.31 6.84
CA PRO A 58 -2.20 10.43 6.91
C PRO A 58 -2.90 9.09 7.16
N PHE A 59 -2.53 8.05 6.41
CA PHE A 59 -3.09 6.71 6.55
C PHE A 59 -2.81 6.08 7.92
N ILE A 60 -1.56 6.18 8.40
CA ILE A 60 -1.16 5.64 9.72
C ILE A 60 -1.97 6.33 10.82
N LYS A 61 -2.08 7.66 10.80
CA LYS A 61 -2.85 8.42 11.78
C LYS A 61 -4.33 8.04 11.78
N GLU A 62 -4.91 7.85 10.60
CA GLU A 62 -6.31 7.43 10.46
C GLU A 62 -6.51 6.00 11.00
N MET A 63 -5.59 5.09 10.68
CA MET A 63 -5.64 3.72 11.20
C MET A 63 -5.45 3.65 12.71
N ASP A 64 -4.52 4.42 13.27
CA ASP A 64 -4.33 4.52 14.72
C ASP A 64 -5.60 5.03 15.40
N PHE A 65 -6.22 6.07 14.84
CA PHE A 65 -7.50 6.58 15.34
C PHE A 65 -8.61 5.52 15.29
N ILE A 66 -8.76 4.81 14.18
CA ILE A 66 -9.77 3.75 14.04
C ILE A 66 -9.52 2.60 15.01
N MET A 67 -8.26 2.19 15.18
CA MET A 67 -7.87 1.15 16.14
C MET A 67 -8.15 1.58 17.58
N GLU A 68 -7.84 2.83 17.95
CA GLU A 68 -8.14 3.40 19.27
C GLU A 68 -9.64 3.45 19.55
N LYS A 69 -10.46 3.79 18.54
CA LYS A 69 -11.92 3.76 18.65
C LYS A 69 -12.49 2.33 18.63
N GLY A 70 -11.67 1.31 18.41
CA GLY A 70 -12.11 -0.10 18.39
C GLY A 70 -12.83 -0.51 17.10
N GLY A 71 -12.62 0.21 15.99
CA GLY A 71 -13.17 -0.10 14.67
C GLY A 71 -13.90 1.06 13.99
N ILE A 72 -14.45 0.79 12.81
CA ILE A 72 -15.26 1.71 12.00
C ILE A 72 -16.72 1.28 11.99
N ASP A 73 -17.65 2.24 12.01
CA ASP A 73 -19.09 1.95 11.85
C ASP A 73 -19.43 1.90 10.35
N VAL A 74 -19.94 0.75 9.91
CA VAL A 74 -20.38 0.55 8.52
C VAL A 74 -21.85 0.17 8.48
N GLU A 75 -22.57 0.71 7.51
CA GLU A 75 -23.94 0.29 7.23
C GLU A 75 -23.90 -1.05 6.48
N THR A 76 -24.67 -2.00 6.98
CA THR A 76 -24.81 -3.33 6.37
C THR A 76 -25.88 -3.32 5.29
N SER A 77 -25.95 -4.39 4.49
CA SER A 77 -26.99 -4.53 3.45
C SER A 77 -28.43 -4.56 3.99
N THR A 78 -28.61 -4.78 5.30
CA THR A 78 -29.90 -4.73 5.98
C THR A 78 -30.27 -3.33 6.50
N GLY A 79 -29.38 -2.34 6.35
CA GLY A 79 -29.54 -0.98 6.89
C GLY A 79 -29.13 -0.85 8.35
N GLU A 80 -28.57 -1.89 8.96
CA GLU A 80 -28.09 -1.85 10.35
C GLU A 80 -26.65 -1.34 10.40
N MET A 81 -26.34 -0.50 11.39
CA MET A 81 -24.97 -0.05 11.65
C MET A 81 -24.21 -1.12 12.43
N GLN A 82 -23.07 -1.54 11.89
CA GLN A 82 -22.18 -2.50 12.53
C GLN A 82 -20.79 -1.90 12.75
N ARG A 83 -20.29 -1.99 13.98
CA ARG A 83 -18.89 -1.70 14.29
C ARG A 83 -18.00 -2.84 13.82
N VAL A 84 -17.08 -2.55 12.91
CA VAL A 84 -16.13 -3.50 12.33
C VAL A 84 -14.71 -3.15 12.77
N GLN A 85 -14.04 -4.11 13.41
CA GLN A 85 -12.63 -4.00 13.74
C GLN A 85 -11.76 -4.24 12.51
N ILE A 86 -10.75 -3.40 12.32
CA ILE A 86 -9.76 -3.53 11.25
C ILE A 86 -8.43 -3.96 11.87
N LYS A 87 -7.74 -4.91 11.24
CA LYS A 87 -6.39 -5.34 11.60
C LYS A 87 -5.48 -5.28 10.38
N ILE A 88 -4.46 -4.44 10.43
CA ILE A 88 -3.40 -4.40 9.43
C ILE A 88 -2.54 -5.68 9.60
N THR A 89 -2.44 -6.47 8.54
CA THR A 89 -1.82 -7.81 8.59
C THR A 89 -0.46 -7.85 7.89
N ALA A 90 -0.27 -7.05 6.84
CA ALA A 90 1.00 -6.96 6.13
C ALA A 90 1.15 -5.59 5.45
N PHE A 91 2.38 -5.11 5.42
CA PHE A 91 2.79 -3.95 4.63
C PHE A 91 3.87 -4.42 3.65
N THR A 92 3.54 -4.50 2.36
CA THR A 92 4.48 -4.91 1.32
C THR A 92 4.86 -3.70 0.48
N ALA A 93 6.02 -3.12 0.77
CA ALA A 93 6.64 -2.13 -0.10
C ALA A 93 7.54 -2.86 -1.10
N GLU A 94 7.34 -2.63 -2.40
CA GLU A 94 8.31 -3.08 -3.41
C GLU A 94 9.65 -2.32 -3.23
N ASN A 95 10.64 -3.00 -2.59
CA ASN A 95 11.89 -3.55 -3.18
C ASN A 95 13.13 -3.50 -2.24
N PRO A 96 14.00 -4.55 -2.27
CA PRO A 96 15.41 -4.37 -2.63
C PRO A 96 15.89 -5.49 -3.61
N ALA A 97 16.81 -5.35 -4.58
CA ALA A 97 17.81 -4.36 -4.95
C ALA A 97 18.31 -4.64 -6.40
N LYS A 98 18.71 -3.60 -7.14
CA LYS A 98 20.04 -3.52 -7.81
C LYS A 98 20.24 -2.13 -8.43
N SER A 99 21.16 -1.42 -7.82
CA SER A 99 22.09 -0.50 -8.47
C SER A 99 22.49 -0.97 -9.88
N ALA A 100 22.15 -0.19 -10.91
CA ALA A 100 22.82 -0.26 -12.20
C ALA A 100 24.17 0.50 -12.13
N SER A 101 25.08 0.03 -11.27
CA SER A 101 26.50 0.41 -11.25
C SER A 101 27.34 -0.59 -10.42
N ALA A 102 27.10 -1.88 -10.62
CA ALA A 102 28.03 -2.93 -10.20
C ALA A 102 27.85 -4.15 -11.10
N THR A 103 27.99 -3.97 -12.41
CA THR A 103 28.25 -5.08 -13.34
C THR A 103 29.70 -5.53 -13.16
N GLY A 104 30.00 -6.08 -12.00
CA GLY A 104 31.22 -6.84 -11.73
C GLY A 104 30.97 -8.32 -12.00
N THR A 105 30.53 -8.65 -13.21
CA THR A 105 30.62 -10.02 -13.73
C THR A 105 31.45 -9.96 -14.99
N ALA A 106 32.77 -9.99 -14.81
CA ALA A 106 33.67 -10.42 -15.86
C ALA A 106 33.28 -11.87 -16.18
N GLY A 107 32.57 -12.04 -17.29
CA GLY A 107 32.53 -13.32 -18.00
C GLY A 107 33.96 -13.73 -18.32
N HIS A 108 34.26 -14.98 -18.05
CA HIS A 108 35.56 -15.61 -18.16
C HIS A 108 36.18 -15.43 -19.56
N TYR A 109 37.50 -15.18 -19.59
CA TYR A 109 38.33 -15.16 -20.79
C TYR A 109 38.23 -16.50 -21.55
N CYS A 110 37.82 -16.42 -22.82
CA CYS A 110 38.39 -17.08 -24.00
C CYS A 110 37.69 -16.56 -25.26
#